data_AF-A0A3D0P6J4-F1
#
_entry.id   AF-A0A3D0P6J4-F1
#
_cell.length_a   1.000
_cell.length_b   1.000
_cell.length_c   1.000
_cell.angle_alpha   90.00
_cell.angle_beta   90.00
_cell.angle_gamma   90.00
#
_symmetry.space_group_name_H-M   'P 1'
#
loop_
_entity.id
_entity.type
_entity.pdbx_description
1 polymer ?
#
loop_
_entity_poly.entity_id
_entity_poly.type
_entity_poly.pdbx_seq_one_letter_code
_entity_poly.pdbx_strand_id
1 'polypeptide(L)'
;MTIAEVRKAVAPLKLERTSDGEGIALIAVKNGEESVMTIFAGEEDRDAKIDEKAKVEYIMVWDKSYRTAAGVHPGMKIAEAEKIYGKVKQIIRSEIESREYVTFTNHPAGIEMRILGNDDMAGVYAQGSSRTDKYSADAYIFTIDIDGSAAARTGKRTPEFTSVYTDLTKGCEEKGGDEGGNGS
;
A
#
# COMPACT_ATOMS: atom_id res chain seq x y z
N MET A 1 -9.00 -3.06 12.93
CA MET A 1 -8.91 -4.32 12.17
C MET A 1 -7.98 -5.27 12.92
N THR A 2 -8.37 -6.52 13.13
CA THR A 2 -7.48 -7.58 13.66
C THR A 2 -6.90 -8.44 12.54
N ILE A 3 -5.89 -9.25 12.86
CA ILE A 3 -5.33 -10.20 11.89
C ILE A 3 -6.34 -11.23 11.39
N ALA A 4 -7.28 -11.66 12.24
CA ALA A 4 -8.38 -12.53 11.80
C ALA A 4 -9.27 -11.89 10.72
N GLU A 5 -9.50 -10.59 10.80
CA GLU A 5 -10.27 -9.84 9.81
C GLU A 5 -9.48 -9.69 8.50
N VAL A 6 -8.18 -9.39 8.58
CA VAL A 6 -7.28 -9.40 7.43
C VAL A 6 -7.31 -10.75 6.71
N ARG A 7 -7.14 -11.85 7.46
CA ARG A 7 -7.09 -13.21 6.89
C ARG A 7 -8.33 -13.53 6.07
N LYS A 8 -9.50 -13.08 6.53
CA LYS A 8 -10.76 -13.21 5.78
C LYS A 8 -10.78 -12.32 4.54
N ALA A 9 -10.31 -11.08 4.66
CA ALA A 9 -10.34 -10.10 3.58
C ALA A 9 -9.39 -10.43 2.41
N VAL A 10 -8.25 -11.07 2.69
CA VAL A 10 -7.25 -11.42 1.66
C VAL A 10 -7.41 -12.83 1.10
N ALA A 11 -8.39 -13.61 1.56
CA ALA A 11 -8.61 -14.96 1.06
C ALA A 11 -8.83 -14.96 -0.48
N PRO A 12 -8.20 -15.88 -1.23
CA PRO A 12 -7.52 -17.10 -0.79
C PRO A 12 -6.02 -16.95 -0.47
N LEU A 13 -5.48 -15.74 -0.42
CA LEU A 13 -4.06 -15.50 -0.09
C LEU A 13 -3.73 -15.93 1.35
N LYS A 14 -2.46 -16.26 1.57
CA LYS A 14 -1.99 -16.78 2.87
C LYS A 14 -1.29 -15.69 3.67
N LEU A 15 -1.40 -15.77 5.00
CA LEU A 15 -0.58 -14.98 5.91
C LEU A 15 0.60 -15.83 6.38
N GLU A 16 1.80 -15.32 6.25
CA GLU A 16 3.04 -15.97 6.69
C GLU A 16 3.89 -15.03 7.55
N ARG A 17 4.62 -15.58 8.51
CA ARG A 17 5.56 -14.80 9.30
C ARG A 17 6.74 -14.36 8.43
N THR A 18 7.16 -13.12 8.64
CA THR A 18 8.38 -12.57 8.06
C THR A 18 8.98 -11.55 9.03
N SER A 19 10.10 -10.94 8.66
CA SER A 19 10.74 -9.90 9.44
C SER A 19 11.48 -8.94 8.51
N ASP A 20 11.74 -7.72 8.97
CA ASP A 20 12.64 -6.81 8.26
C ASP A 20 14.13 -7.15 8.55
N GLY A 21 15.04 -6.28 8.10
CA GLY A 21 16.49 -6.45 8.29
C GLY A 21 16.97 -6.30 9.73
N GLU A 22 16.19 -5.63 10.58
CA GLU A 22 16.37 -5.56 12.04
C GLU A 22 15.61 -6.70 12.75
N GLY A 23 14.78 -7.36 11.96
CA GLY A 23 13.75 -8.33 12.19
C GLY A 23 12.81 -8.11 13.35
N ILE A 24 12.18 -6.95 13.26
CA ILE A 24 10.83 -6.73 13.76
C ILE A 24 9.89 -7.80 13.18
N ALA A 25 8.97 -8.32 13.97
CA ALA A 25 8.02 -9.34 13.51
C ALA A 25 6.97 -8.72 12.58
N LEU A 26 6.87 -9.28 11.38
CA LEU A 26 5.98 -8.81 10.32
C LEU A 26 5.15 -9.95 9.79
N ILE A 27 4.04 -9.64 9.12
CA ILE A 27 3.16 -10.62 8.48
C ILE A 27 3.13 -10.32 6.99
N ALA A 28 3.63 -11.24 6.17
CA ALA A 28 3.49 -11.16 4.73
C ALA A 28 2.14 -11.74 4.30
N VAL A 29 1.46 -11.06 3.39
CA VAL A 29 0.37 -11.66 2.60
C VAL A 29 0.99 -12.23 1.34
N LYS A 30 0.79 -13.53 1.09
CA LYS A 30 1.47 -14.29 0.05
C LYS A 30 0.53 -14.71 -1.06
N ASN A 31 0.94 -14.44 -2.29
CA ASN A 31 0.39 -15.02 -3.51
C ASN A 31 1.43 -15.99 -4.11
N GLY A 32 1.35 -17.26 -3.73
CA GLY A 32 2.43 -18.22 -4.01
C GLY A 32 3.70 -17.82 -3.25
N GLU A 33 4.82 -17.72 -3.96
CA GLU A 33 6.11 -17.31 -3.38
C GLU A 33 6.25 -15.78 -3.26
N GLU A 34 5.41 -15.02 -3.94
CA GLU A 34 5.45 -13.56 -3.91
C GLU A 34 4.71 -13.05 -2.67
N SER A 35 5.32 -12.08 -1.99
CA SER A 35 4.59 -11.28 -1.01
C SER A 35 3.92 -10.14 -1.77
N VAL A 36 2.67 -9.79 -1.45
CA VAL A 36 1.91 -8.69 -2.12
C VAL A 36 1.70 -7.47 -1.22
N MET A 37 1.79 -7.69 0.09
CA MET A 37 1.83 -6.64 1.11
C MET A 37 2.48 -7.21 2.39
N THR A 38 2.91 -6.31 3.27
CA THR A 38 3.35 -6.64 4.63
C THR A 38 2.54 -5.86 5.64
N ILE A 39 2.25 -6.51 6.76
CA ILE A 39 1.45 -5.99 7.86
C ILE A 39 2.31 -6.00 9.13
N PHE A 40 2.25 -4.90 9.86
CA PHE A 40 2.77 -4.78 11.21
C PHE A 40 1.60 -4.71 12.21
N ALA A 41 1.70 -5.50 13.28
CA ALA A 41 0.66 -5.66 14.29
C ALA A 41 1.19 -5.57 15.72
N GLY A 42 2.36 -4.92 15.91
CA GLY A 42 2.94 -4.69 17.22
C GLY A 42 3.56 -5.91 17.90
N GLU A 43 3.69 -7.03 17.19
CA GLU A 43 4.31 -8.25 17.72
C GLU A 43 5.85 -8.14 17.68
N GLU A 44 6.53 -8.62 18.74
CA GLU A 44 7.99 -8.52 18.88
C GLU A 44 8.72 -9.82 18.50
N ASP A 45 8.08 -10.98 18.71
CA ASP A 45 8.67 -12.30 18.43
C ASP A 45 8.33 -12.75 17.00
N ARG A 46 9.35 -12.82 16.14
CA ARG A 46 9.22 -13.24 14.74
C ARG A 46 8.99 -14.75 14.56
N ASP A 47 9.36 -15.55 15.56
CA ASP A 47 9.26 -17.01 15.53
C ASP A 47 7.94 -17.50 16.15
N ALA A 48 7.22 -16.61 16.86
CA ALA A 48 5.90 -16.89 17.40
C ALA A 48 4.84 -17.05 16.29
N LYS A 49 3.80 -17.83 16.62
CA LYS A 49 2.60 -17.89 15.79
C LYS A 49 1.94 -16.52 15.73
N ILE A 50 1.42 -16.18 14.55
CA ILE A 50 0.63 -14.97 14.31
C ILE A 50 -0.56 -14.92 15.28
N ASP A 51 -0.68 -13.87 16.08
CA ASP A 51 -1.85 -13.64 16.93
C ASP A 51 -3.02 -13.07 16.11
N GLU A 52 -4.04 -13.90 15.88
CA GLU A 52 -5.28 -13.54 15.19
C GLU A 52 -6.04 -12.36 15.84
N LYS A 53 -5.79 -12.08 17.13
CA LYS A 53 -6.40 -10.98 17.88
C LYS A 53 -5.57 -9.69 17.82
N ALA A 54 -4.31 -9.75 17.37
CA ALA A 54 -3.47 -8.56 17.26
C ALA A 54 -4.12 -7.53 16.34
N LYS A 55 -3.98 -6.26 16.71
CA LYS A 55 -4.51 -5.14 15.93
C LYS A 55 -3.49 -4.74 14.88
N VAL A 56 -3.97 -4.53 13.66
CA VAL A 56 -3.13 -3.99 12.60
C VAL A 56 -2.76 -2.55 12.94
N GLU A 57 -1.47 -2.28 12.96
CA GLU A 57 -0.92 -0.94 13.18
C GLU A 57 -0.51 -0.29 11.85
N TYR A 58 -0.01 -1.09 10.91
CA TYR A 58 0.47 -0.58 9.63
C TYR A 58 0.39 -1.64 8.54
N ILE A 59 0.11 -1.22 7.31
CA ILE A 59 0.13 -2.07 6.12
C ILE A 59 0.96 -1.37 5.04
N MET A 60 1.90 -2.08 4.44
CA MET A 60 2.66 -1.63 3.28
C MET A 60 2.29 -2.51 2.08
N VAL A 61 1.82 -1.89 1.01
CA VAL A 61 1.38 -2.54 -0.22
C VAL A 61 2.32 -2.17 -1.36
N TRP A 62 2.86 -3.16 -2.06
CA TRP A 62 3.76 -2.96 -3.21
C TRP A 62 3.24 -3.61 -4.49
N ASP A 63 2.24 -4.49 -4.41
CA ASP A 63 1.68 -5.14 -5.58
C ASP A 63 0.70 -4.23 -6.34
N LYS A 64 0.92 -4.09 -7.66
CA LYS A 64 0.15 -3.21 -8.55
C LYS A 64 -1.31 -3.62 -8.76
N SER A 65 -1.69 -4.84 -8.38
CA SER A 65 -3.08 -5.31 -8.43
C SER A 65 -3.96 -4.61 -7.38
N TYR A 66 -3.36 -4.06 -6.33
CA TYR A 66 -4.06 -3.35 -5.27
C TYR A 66 -4.16 -1.86 -5.56
N ARG A 67 -5.34 -1.29 -5.28
CA ARG A 67 -5.66 0.12 -5.57
C ARG A 67 -6.30 0.78 -4.36
N THR A 68 -6.02 2.06 -4.19
CA THR A 68 -6.84 2.96 -3.37
C THR A 68 -8.24 3.08 -3.97
N ALA A 69 -9.21 3.54 -3.17
CA ALA A 69 -10.59 3.78 -3.63
C ALA A 69 -10.68 4.72 -4.85
N ALA A 70 -9.71 5.63 -5.03
CA ALA A 70 -9.64 6.52 -6.18
C ALA A 70 -8.85 5.94 -7.38
N GLY A 71 -8.36 4.71 -7.29
CA GLY A 71 -7.72 3.97 -8.39
C GLY A 71 -6.20 4.05 -8.45
N VAL A 72 -5.54 4.75 -7.54
CA VAL A 72 -4.07 4.84 -7.44
C VAL A 72 -3.48 3.54 -6.88
N HIS A 73 -2.37 3.05 -7.44
CA HIS A 73 -1.71 1.78 -7.08
C HIS A 73 -0.18 1.87 -7.13
N PRO A 74 0.54 0.92 -6.49
CA PRO A 74 1.97 0.72 -6.72
C PRO A 74 2.31 0.54 -8.21
N GLY A 75 3.40 1.15 -8.65
CA GLY A 75 3.82 1.23 -10.05
C GLY A 75 3.19 2.37 -10.87
N MET A 76 2.16 3.06 -10.35
CA MET A 76 1.55 4.20 -11.07
C MET A 76 2.51 5.39 -11.15
N LYS A 77 2.59 6.04 -12.31
CA LYS A 77 3.41 7.25 -12.49
C LYS A 77 2.84 8.41 -11.67
N ILE A 78 3.71 9.24 -11.09
CA ILE A 78 3.25 10.39 -10.30
C ILE A 78 2.40 11.34 -11.15
N ALA A 79 2.76 11.55 -12.42
CA ALA A 79 1.96 12.37 -13.34
C ALA A 79 0.53 11.85 -13.60
N GLU A 80 0.30 10.54 -13.43
CA GLU A 80 -1.04 9.96 -13.51
C GLU A 80 -1.78 10.11 -12.19
N ALA A 81 -1.11 9.88 -11.06
CA ALA A 81 -1.67 10.11 -9.73
C ALA A 81 -2.07 11.58 -9.53
N GLU A 82 -1.34 12.55 -10.12
CA GLU A 82 -1.72 13.96 -10.09
C GLU A 82 -3.08 14.25 -10.73
N LYS A 83 -3.52 13.44 -11.70
CA LYS A 83 -4.85 13.59 -12.32
C LYS A 83 -5.97 13.18 -11.36
N ILE A 84 -5.65 12.39 -10.34
CA ILE A 84 -6.59 11.83 -9.36
C ILE A 84 -6.55 12.65 -8.07
N TYR A 85 -5.37 12.86 -7.49
CA TYR A 85 -5.18 13.55 -6.21
C TYR A 85 -4.74 15.01 -6.33
N GLY A 86 -4.70 15.56 -7.55
CA GLY A 86 -4.20 16.91 -7.80
C GLY A 86 -2.67 16.99 -7.75
N LYS A 87 -2.13 18.19 -7.95
CA LYS A 87 -0.68 18.40 -8.08
C LYS A 87 0.10 17.94 -6.85
N VAL A 88 1.33 17.48 -7.06
CA VAL A 88 2.30 17.26 -6.00
C VAL A 88 2.46 18.56 -5.22
N LYS A 89 2.14 18.50 -3.93
CA LYS A 89 2.33 19.62 -3.00
C LYS A 89 3.74 19.60 -2.43
N GLN A 90 4.25 18.41 -2.15
CA GLN A 90 5.58 18.22 -1.58
C GLN A 90 6.04 16.77 -1.74
N ILE A 91 7.35 16.61 -1.91
CA ILE A 91 8.11 15.39 -1.72
C ILE A 91 9.11 15.66 -0.60
N ILE A 92 9.21 14.75 0.35
CA ILE A 92 10.19 14.80 1.44
C ILE A 92 11.11 13.59 1.30
N ARG A 93 12.42 13.82 1.35
CA ARG A 93 13.43 12.77 1.53
C ARG A 93 13.76 12.63 3.01
N SER A 94 13.53 11.44 3.57
CA SER A 94 13.90 11.11 4.95
C SER A 94 15.41 11.20 5.14
N GLU A 95 15.86 11.70 6.29
CA GLU A 95 17.31 11.85 6.58
C GLU A 95 18.01 10.50 6.84
N ILE A 96 17.30 9.54 7.42
CA ILE A 96 17.89 8.29 7.94
C ILE A 96 18.05 7.25 6.83
N GLU A 97 17.03 7.04 6.01
CA GLU A 97 16.99 5.95 5.03
C GLU A 97 16.95 6.45 3.57
N SER A 98 17.06 7.77 3.37
CA SER A 98 16.94 8.42 2.05
C SER A 98 15.68 8.03 1.25
N ARG A 99 14.60 7.62 1.94
CA ARG A 99 13.31 7.29 1.32
C ARG A 99 12.55 8.56 0.98
N GLU A 100 11.86 8.56 -0.15
CA GLU A 100 11.07 9.69 -0.61
C GLU A 100 9.58 9.43 -0.49
N TYR A 101 8.86 10.39 0.05
CA TYR A 101 7.41 10.32 0.23
C TYR A 101 6.74 11.52 -0.41
N VAL A 102 5.66 11.27 -1.16
CA VAL A 102 4.89 12.30 -1.84
C VAL A 102 3.63 12.68 -1.05
N THR A 103 3.30 13.96 -1.06
CA THR A 103 2.02 14.51 -0.64
C THR A 103 1.39 15.25 -1.81
N PHE A 104 0.18 14.84 -2.21
CA PHE A 104 -0.62 15.51 -3.22
C PHE A 104 -1.50 16.62 -2.63
N THR A 105 -2.10 17.44 -3.48
CA THR A 105 -3.02 18.52 -3.05
C THR A 105 -4.24 17.95 -2.31
N ASN A 106 -4.84 16.89 -2.84
CA ASN A 106 -5.97 16.15 -2.26
C ASN A 106 -5.50 14.79 -1.73
N HIS A 107 -4.37 14.77 -1.01
CA HIS A 107 -3.78 13.54 -0.48
C HIS A 107 -4.76 12.81 0.45
N PRO A 108 -4.99 11.49 0.26
CA PRO A 108 -5.88 10.74 1.13
C PRO A 108 -5.33 10.65 2.57
N ALA A 109 -6.22 10.81 3.55
CA ALA A 109 -5.85 10.71 4.97
C ALA A 109 -5.46 9.27 5.34
N GLY A 110 -4.46 9.13 6.22
CA GLY A 110 -4.00 7.82 6.71
C GLY A 110 -3.21 7.01 5.68
N ILE A 111 -2.83 7.61 4.55
CA ILE A 111 -2.02 6.97 3.51
C ILE A 111 -0.71 7.74 3.35
N GLU A 112 0.39 7.01 3.39
CA GLU A 112 1.69 7.46 2.94
C GLU A 112 2.02 6.78 1.60
N MET A 113 2.77 7.47 0.74
CA MET A 113 3.15 6.93 -0.57
C MET A 113 4.64 7.12 -0.73
N ARG A 114 5.38 6.02 -0.65
CA ARG A 114 6.79 6.01 -1.02
C ARG A 114 6.91 6.04 -2.53
N ILE A 115 7.82 6.84 -3.04
CA ILE A 115 8.06 7.01 -4.47
C ILE A 115 9.49 6.63 -4.82
N LEU A 116 9.70 6.23 -6.08
CA LEU A 116 11.03 5.96 -6.65
C LEU A 116 11.09 6.49 -8.09
N GLY A 117 12.31 6.73 -8.57
CA GLY A 117 12.66 6.95 -9.98
C GLY A 117 13.64 5.87 -10.46
N ASN A 118 14.14 5.95 -11.69
CA ASN A 118 15.07 4.96 -12.25
C ASN A 118 16.42 4.92 -11.52
N ASP A 119 16.82 6.02 -10.87
CA ASP A 119 18.06 6.12 -10.09
C ASP A 119 17.79 6.05 -8.57
N ASP A 120 16.74 5.31 -8.17
CA ASP A 120 16.21 5.22 -6.79
C ASP A 120 15.78 6.57 -6.17
N MET A 121 15.76 7.63 -6.98
CA MET A 121 15.40 9.00 -6.60
C MET A 121 14.39 9.56 -7.60
N ALA A 122 13.18 9.86 -7.11
CA ALA A 122 12.11 10.51 -7.83
C ALA A 122 12.17 12.04 -7.74
N GLY A 123 12.55 12.60 -6.58
CA GLY A 123 12.52 14.05 -6.34
C GLY A 123 13.71 14.78 -6.94
N VAL A 124 13.47 16.00 -7.45
CA VAL A 124 14.53 16.91 -7.93
C VAL A 124 14.77 18.00 -6.89
N TYR A 125 15.88 17.89 -6.15
CA TYR A 125 16.17 18.75 -5.00
C TYR A 125 17.14 19.89 -5.34
N ALA A 126 16.88 21.06 -4.76
CA ALA A 126 17.90 22.09 -4.65
C ALA A 126 19.02 21.62 -3.70
N GLN A 127 20.24 22.14 -3.89
CA GLN A 127 21.38 21.82 -3.03
C GLN A 127 21.06 22.09 -1.55
N GLY A 128 21.30 21.11 -0.69
CA GLY A 128 21.04 21.21 0.75
C GLY A 128 19.57 21.07 1.16
N SER A 129 18.64 20.86 0.23
CA SER A 129 17.23 20.63 0.55
C SER A 129 16.90 19.14 0.69
N SER A 130 16.02 18.81 1.64
CA SER A 130 15.34 17.51 1.75
C SER A 130 13.88 17.57 1.28
N ARG A 131 13.45 18.70 0.69
CA ARG A 131 12.08 18.93 0.24
C ARG A 131 12.06 19.51 -1.18
N THR A 132 11.09 19.08 -1.97
CA THR A 132 10.84 19.59 -3.33
C THR A 132 9.38 19.40 -3.71
N ASP A 133 8.90 20.07 -4.75
CA ASP A 133 7.63 19.79 -5.43
C ASP A 133 7.87 19.27 -6.87
N LYS A 134 9.13 19.12 -7.27
CA LYS A 134 9.56 18.66 -8.59
C LYS A 134 9.99 17.20 -8.52
N TYR A 135 9.66 16.47 -9.56
CA TYR A 135 10.00 15.06 -9.70
C TYR A 135 10.41 14.72 -11.12
N SER A 136 11.15 13.63 -11.28
CA SER A 136 11.60 13.10 -12.56
C SER A 136 10.43 12.50 -13.37
N ALA A 137 10.53 12.49 -14.70
CA ALA A 137 9.42 12.05 -15.56
C ALA A 137 9.08 10.55 -15.40
N ASP A 138 10.02 9.78 -14.90
CA ASP A 138 9.92 8.35 -14.60
C ASP A 138 9.45 8.05 -13.17
N ALA A 139 9.29 9.05 -12.30
CA ALA A 139 8.84 8.89 -10.93
C ALA A 139 7.50 8.13 -10.83
N TYR A 140 7.45 7.15 -9.93
CA TYR A 140 6.28 6.30 -9.70
C TYR A 140 6.09 6.02 -8.21
N ILE A 141 4.86 5.63 -7.86
CA ILE A 141 4.51 5.20 -6.51
C ILE A 141 5.08 3.80 -6.30
N PHE A 142 6.03 3.65 -5.39
CA PHE A 142 6.66 2.36 -5.09
C PHE A 142 5.84 1.55 -4.08
N THR A 143 5.46 2.17 -2.97
CA THR A 143 4.55 1.56 -1.98
C THR A 143 3.41 2.50 -1.63
N ILE A 144 2.29 1.89 -1.25
CA ILE A 144 1.19 2.56 -0.58
C ILE A 144 1.12 2.00 0.84
N ASP A 145 1.28 2.91 1.77
CA ASP A 145 1.46 2.62 3.18
C ASP A 145 0.23 3.15 3.93
N ILE A 146 -0.37 2.32 4.77
CA ILE A 146 -1.61 2.63 5.49
C ILE A 146 -1.30 2.59 6.97
N ASP A 147 -1.39 3.75 7.62
CA ASP A 147 -1.21 3.88 9.06
C ASP A 147 -2.53 3.60 9.78
N GLY A 148 -2.63 2.42 10.39
CA GLY A 148 -3.75 2.02 11.24
C GLY A 148 -3.86 2.81 12.54
N SER A 149 -2.79 3.51 12.96
CA SER A 149 -2.74 4.38 14.15
C SER A 149 -3.16 5.83 13.88
N ALA A 150 -3.14 6.29 12.61
CA ALA A 150 -3.56 7.64 12.23
C ALA A 150 -5.02 7.95 12.56
N ALA A 151 -5.87 6.92 12.62
CA ALA A 151 -7.27 7.01 13.03
C ALA A 151 -7.46 7.38 14.52
N ALA A 152 -6.51 7.00 15.38
CA ALA A 152 -6.60 7.26 16.81
C ALA A 152 -6.17 8.69 17.19
N ARG A 153 -5.37 9.37 16.35
CA ARG A 153 -4.76 10.67 16.68
C ARG A 153 -5.51 11.89 16.17
N THR A 154 -6.46 11.76 15.23
CA THR A 154 -7.06 12.92 14.54
C THR A 154 -8.53 13.19 14.86
N GLY A 155 -9.22 12.32 15.62
CA GLY A 155 -10.65 12.44 15.92
C GLY A 155 -11.57 12.41 14.68
N LYS A 156 -11.00 12.31 13.48
CA LYS A 156 -11.68 12.01 12.24
C LYS A 156 -11.70 10.50 12.09
N ARG A 157 -12.88 9.96 11.78
CA ARG A 157 -13.08 8.53 11.53
C ARG A 157 -11.92 8.01 10.70
N THR A 158 -11.37 6.89 11.17
CA THR A 158 -10.58 5.94 10.41
C THR A 158 -10.92 6.04 8.91
N PRO A 159 -9.96 5.98 7.99
CA PRO A 159 -10.26 5.20 6.80
C PRO A 159 -10.64 3.84 7.36
N GLU A 160 -11.94 3.58 7.52
CA GLU A 160 -12.37 2.21 7.67
C GLU A 160 -11.69 1.51 6.51
N PHE A 161 -10.97 0.42 6.80
CA PHE A 161 -10.75 -0.62 5.83
C PHE A 161 -12.14 -1.17 5.50
N THR A 162 -12.94 -0.33 4.82
CA THR A 162 -14.09 -0.75 4.09
C THR A 162 -13.55 -1.70 3.04
N SER A 163 -14.35 -2.68 2.69
CA SER A 163 -14.09 -3.61 1.60
C SER A 163 -13.75 -2.93 0.25
N VAL A 164 -13.75 -1.60 0.18
CA VAL A 164 -13.29 -0.78 -0.94
C VAL A 164 -11.75 -0.85 -1.10
N TYR A 165 -10.98 -1.02 -0.02
CA TYR A 165 -9.50 -1.13 -0.10
C TYR A 165 -9.00 -2.55 -0.37
N THR A 166 -9.85 -3.55 -0.15
CA THR A 166 -9.56 -4.98 -0.37
C THR A 166 -10.40 -5.56 -1.50
N ASP A 167 -10.91 -4.74 -2.41
CA ASP A 167 -11.65 -5.27 -3.55
C ASP A 167 -10.68 -5.85 -4.60
N LEU A 168 -10.06 -6.97 -4.21
CA LEU A 168 -9.19 -7.81 -5.03
C LEU A 168 -9.98 -8.56 -6.12
N THR A 169 -11.29 -8.35 -6.21
CA THR A 169 -12.16 -9.07 -7.15
C THR A 169 -13.14 -8.17 -7.92
N LYS A 170 -13.39 -6.90 -7.55
CA LYS A 170 -14.18 -6.00 -8.42
C LYS A 170 -13.36 -5.51 -9.61
N GLY A 171 -13.51 -6.28 -10.67
CA GLY A 171 -12.93 -6.09 -12.00
C GLY A 171 -13.00 -7.37 -12.82
N CYS A 172 -13.15 -8.53 -12.18
CA CYS A 172 -13.49 -9.78 -12.87
C CYS A 172 -15.01 -9.87 -13.03
N GLU A 173 -15.55 -9.15 -14.01
CA GLU A 173 -16.62 -9.76 -14.78
C GLU A 173 -15.98 -10.96 -15.49
N GLU A 174 -16.22 -12.18 -15.01
CA GLU A 174 -16.36 -13.28 -15.95
C GLU A 174 -17.48 -12.84 -16.88
N LYS A 175 -17.13 -12.40 -18.09
CA LYS A 175 -18.07 -12.51 -19.19
C LYS A 175 -18.33 -14.00 -19.35
N GLY A 176 -19.44 -14.45 -18.77
CA GLY A 176 -20.08 -15.69 -19.14
C GLY A 176 -20.17 -15.73 -20.66
N GLY A 177 -19.38 -16.61 -21.25
CA GLY A 177 -19.57 -17.05 -22.62
C GLY A 177 -20.70 -18.07 -22.59
N ASP A 178 -21.77 -17.72 -23.29
CA ASP A 178 -23.04 -18.42 -23.43
C ASP A 178 -22.98 -19.94 -23.46
N GLU A 179 -24.04 -20.50 -22.87
CA GLU A 179 -24.55 -21.84 -23.14
C GLU A 179 -24.62 -22.10 -24.65
N GLY A 180 -23.80 -23.02 -25.13
CA GLY A 180 -23.86 -23.57 -26.47
C GLY A 180 -24.04 -25.07 -26.43
N GLY A 181 -25.11 -25.53 -25.78
CA GLY A 181 -25.56 -26.91 -25.93
C GLY A 181 -25.97 -27.14 -27.39
N ASN A 182 -25.34 -28.11 -28.05
CA ASN A 182 -25.94 -28.72 -29.22
C ASN A 182 -25.71 -30.23 -29.16
N GLY A 183 -26.66 -30.91 -28.54
CA GLY A 183 -26.91 -32.33 -28.71
C GLY A 183 -28.22 -32.50 -29.47
N SER A 184 -28.12 -32.91 -30.72
CA SER A 184 -29.01 -33.82 -31.46
C SER A 184 -28.36 -34.17 -32.79
#